data_AF-A0A183KSV7-F1
#
_entry.id   AF-A0A183KSV7-F1
#
_cell.length_a   1.000
_cell.length_b   1.000
_cell.length_c   1.000
_cell.angle_alpha   90.00
_cell.angle_beta   90.00
_cell.angle_gamma   90.00
#
_symmetry.space_group_name_H-M   'P 1'
#
loop_
_entity.id
_entity.type
_entity.pdbx_description
1 polymer ?
#
loop_
_entity_poly.entity_id
_entity_poly.type
_entity_poly.pdbx_seq_one_letter_code
_entity_poly.pdbx_strand_id
1 'polypeptide(L)' 'MCLSVNNLEILTFYKVNMYIQIKLYWITYLGVLTIGVVVKTSDPSGLISFLGIH' A
#
# COMPACT_ATOMS: atom_id res chain seq x y z
N MET A 1 -26.93 0.87 -7.39
CA MET A 1 -25.90 1.24 -6.38
C MET A 1 -24.76 0.25 -6.55
N CYS A 2 -23.63 0.68 -7.11
CA CYS A 2 -22.54 -0.23 -7.49
C CYS A 2 -21.33 0.07 -6.59
N LEU A 3 -20.99 -0.87 -5.72
CA LEU A 3 -19.73 -0.89 -4.96
C LEU A 3 -18.74 -1.69 -5.82
N SER A 4 -17.76 -1.02 -6.41
CA SER A 4 -16.66 -1.69 -7.11
C SER A 4 -15.40 -1.52 -6.28
N VAL A 5 -15.01 -2.61 -5.61
CA VAL A 5 -13.70 -2.73 -4.96
C VAL A 5 -12.81 -3.45 -5.96
N ASN A 6 -11.81 -2.76 -6.51
CA ASN A 6 -10.81 -3.42 -7.34
C ASN A 6 -9.54 -3.58 -6.49
N ASN A 7 -9.05 -4.82 -6.40
CA ASN A 7 -7.85 -5.16 -5.66
C ASN A 7 -6.66 -4.96 -6.60
N LEU A 8 -5.90 -3.88 -6.37
CA LEU A 8 -4.79 -3.47 -7.20
C LEU A 8 -3.49 -4.02 -6.65
N GLU A 9 -2.70 -4.55 -7.57
CA GLU A 9 -1.26 -4.77 -7.54
C GLU A 9 -0.58 -4.83 -6.15
N ILE A 10 -0.04 -6.01 -5.86
CA ILE A 10 0.84 -6.22 -4.72
C ILE A 10 2.27 -5.96 -5.19
N LEU A 11 2.86 -4.86 -4.73
CA LEU A 11 4.27 -4.55 -4.95
C LEU A 11 5.08 -5.07 -3.77
N THR A 12 6.00 -5.98 -4.03
CA THR A 12 6.87 -6.56 -2.99
C THR A 12 8.31 -6.17 -3.25
N PHE A 13 8.93 -5.51 -2.27
CA PHE A 13 10.32 -5.08 -2.29
C PHE A 13 11.12 -5.90 -1.30
N TYR A 14 12.25 -6.42 -1.75
CA TYR A 14 13.23 -7.10 -0.91
C TYR A 14 14.50 -6.28 -0.89
N LYS A 15 14.91 -5.84 0.30
CA LYS A 15 16.24 -5.31 0.59
C LYS A 15 16.93 -6.31 1.51
N VAL A 16 18.26 -6.36 1.49
CA VAL A 16 19.11 -7.37 2.14
C VAL A 16 18.66 -7.79 3.56
N ASN A 17 18.07 -6.89 4.36
CA ASN A 17 17.52 -7.18 5.70
C ASN A 17 16.06 -6.74 5.92
N MET A 18 15.31 -6.40 4.88
CA MET A 18 13.95 -5.86 5.02
C MET A 18 13.06 -6.33 3.87
N TYR A 19 11.86 -6.80 4.20
CA TYR A 19 10.79 -6.94 3.20
C TYR A 19 9.77 -5.83 3.39
N ILE A 20 9.30 -5.25 2.29
CA ILE A 20 8.15 -4.34 2.27
C ILE A 20 7.15 -4.88 1.25
N GLN A 21 5.91 -5.02 1.66
CA GLN A 21 4.79 -5.37 0.81
C GLN A 21 3.79 -4.21 0.83
N ILE A 22 3.55 -3.61 -0.33
CA ILE A 22 2.59 -2.53 -0.53
C ILE A 22 1.39 -3.11 -1.27
N LYS A 23 0.21 -2.96 -0.69
CA LYS A 23 -1.06 -3.36 -1.29
C LYS A 23 -1.91 -2.10 -1.51
N LEU A 24 -2.30 -1.89 -2.76
CA LEU A 24 -3.16 -0.78 -3.14
C LEU A 24 -4.60 -1.30 -3.28
N TYR A 25 -5.56 -0.53 -2.78
CA TYR A 25 -6.96 -0.80 -3.04
C TYR A 25 -7.64 0.50 -3.38
N TRP A 26 -8.60 0.45 -4.31
CA TRP A 26 -9.49 1.57 -4.52
C TRP A 26 -10.94 1.15 -4.43
N ILE A 27 -11.74 2.07 -3.94
CA ILE A 27 -13.17 1.91 -3.74
C ILE A 27 -13.83 3.07 -4.45
N THR A 28 -14.69 2.77 -5.42
CA THR A 28 -15.53 3.78 -6.06
C THR A 28 -16.93 3.65 -5.50
N TYR A 29 -17.45 4.73 -4.89
CA TYR A 29 -18.79 4.77 -4.32
C TYR A 29 -19.44 6.13 -4.56
N LEU A 30 -20.62 6.15 -5.20
CA LEU A 30 -21.38 7.38 -5.53
C LEU A 30 -20.55 8.46 -6.24
N GLY A 31 -19.63 8.08 -7.13
CA GLY A 31 -18.76 9.01 -7.85
C GLY A 31 -17.52 9.47 -7.07
N VAL A 32 -17.38 9.07 -5.81
CA VAL A 32 -16.16 9.27 -5.01
C VAL A 32 -15.21 8.10 -5.24
N LEU A 33 -13.97 8.41 -5.65
CA LEU A 33 -12.86 7.46 -5.70
C LEU A 33 -12.03 7.59 -4.42
N THR A 34 -11.99 6.54 -3.61
CA THR A 34 -11.12 6.44 -2.45
C THR A 34 -9.97 5.50 -2.77
N ILE A 35 -8.73 5.96 -2.59
CA ILE A 35 -7.51 5.17 -2.77
C ILE A 35 -6.92 4.90 -1.38
N GLY A 36 -6.70 3.62 -1.07
CA GLY A 36 -6.06 3.17 0.16
C GLY A 36 -4.76 2.43 -0.13
N VAL A 37 -3.77 2.66 0.73
CA VAL A 37 -2.46 2.01 0.69
C VAL A 37 -2.24 1.27 2.00
N VAL A 38 -2.00 -0.04 1.92
CA VAL A 38 -1.57 -0.85 3.08
C VAL A 38 -0.11 -1.21 2.88
N VAL A 39 0.73 -0.87 3.85
CA VAL A 39 2.15 -1.25 3.85
C VAL A 39 2.42 -2.24 4.96
N LYS A 40 2.97 -3.40 4.62
CA LYS A 40 3.44 -4.43 5.56
C LYS A 40 4.96 -4.53 5.46
N THR A 41 5.65 -4.42 6.58
CA THR A 41 7.13 -4.47 6.64
C THR A 41 7.61 -5.36 7.78
N SER A 42 8.77 -6.01 7.64
CA SER A 42 9.47 -6.64 8.76
C SER A 42 10.18 -5.64 9.67
N ASP A 43 10.47 -4.45 9.15
CA ASP A 43 11.23 -3.40 9.85
C ASP A 43 10.53 -2.04 9.67
N PRO A 44 9.73 -1.60 10.65
CA PRO A 44 9.08 -0.29 10.63
C PRO A 44 10.07 0.89 10.61
N SER A 45 11.24 0.73 11.23
CA SER A 45 12.25 1.79 11.30
C SER A 45 12.93 2.01 9.93
N GLY A 46 13.27 0.91 9.25
CA GLY A 46 13.75 0.92 7.86
C GLY A 46 12.70 1.42 6.86
N LEU A 47 11.40 1.21 7.13
CA LEU A 47 10.32 1.74 6.28
C LEU A 47 10.24 3.28 6.32
N ILE A 48 10.35 3.90 7.49
CA ILE A 48 10.31 5.38 7.61
C ILE A 48 11.49 5.99 6.84
N SER A 49 12.68 5.41 7.00
CA SER A 49 13.87 5.80 6.22
C SER A 49 13.68 5.56 4.72
N PHE A 50 13.05 4.45 4.31
CA PHE A 50 12.74 4.17 2.90
C PHE A 50 11.75 5.16 2.28
N LEU A 51 10.75 5.59 3.06
CA LEU A 51 9.77 6.60 2.63
C LEU A 51 10.35 8.01 2.59
N GLY A 52 11.58 8.23 3.09
CA GLY A 52 12.24 9.53 3.07
C GLY A 52 11.52 10.58 3.94
N ILE A 53 10.70 10.16 4.90
CA ILE A 53 10.06 11.05 5.86
C ILE A 53 11.10 11.30 6.96
N HIS A 54 11.80 12.42 6.83
CA HIS A 54 12.82 12.89 7.78
C HIS A 54 12.21 13.73 8.89
#